data_AF-A0A2Z2KB92-F1
#
_entry.id   AF-A0A2Z2KB92-F1
#
_cell.length_a   1.000
_cell.length_b   1.000
_cell.length_c   1.000
_cell.angle_alpha   90.00
_cell.angle_beta   90.00
_cell.angle_gamma   90.00
#
_symmetry.space_group_name_H-M   'P 1'
#
loop_
_entity.id
_entity.type
_entity.pdbx_description
1 polymer ?
#
loop_
_entity_poly.entity_id
_entity_poly.type
_entity_poly.pdbx_seq_one_letter_code
_entity_poly.pdbx_strand_id
1 'polypeptide(L)' 'MADITGMDHKFTVIKNEDIARLAPGYADLLNLILSQIALDRMARGKDTAPIHLVINEDEFYAGEVIEILKRNGHWG' A
#
# COMPACT_ATOMS: atom_id res chain seq x y z
N MET A 1 -10.79 -2.83 14.04
CA MET A 1 -9.68 -2.36 13.17
C MET A 1 -8.48 -2.07 14.07
N ALA A 2 -7.26 -2.15 13.55
CA ALA A 2 -6.09 -1.73 14.34
C ALA A 2 -6.16 -0.22 14.59
N ASP A 3 -5.72 0.23 15.77
CA ASP A 3 -5.56 1.64 16.05
C ASP A 3 -4.37 2.19 15.25
N ILE A 4 -4.62 3.24 14.47
CA ILE A 4 -3.63 3.90 13.61
C ILE A 4 -3.34 5.33 14.11
N THR A 5 -3.72 5.65 15.34
CA THR A 5 -3.44 6.95 15.96
C THR A 5 -1.95 7.27 15.90
N GLY A 6 -1.61 8.43 15.34
CA GLY A 6 -0.22 8.87 15.13
C GLY A 6 0.39 8.48 13.78
N MET A 7 -0.35 7.81 12.89
CA MET A 7 0.05 7.63 11.49
C MET A 7 -0.54 8.74 10.61
N ASP A 8 0.30 9.41 9.83
CA ASP A 8 -0.12 10.50 8.93
C ASP A 8 -0.88 10.00 7.69
N HIS A 9 -0.69 8.73 7.31
CA HIS A 9 -1.27 8.14 6.11
C HIS A 9 -1.99 6.83 6.42
N LYS A 10 -3.19 6.66 5.82
CA LYS A 10 -4.00 5.44 5.96
C LYS A 10 -3.41 4.24 5.21
N PHE A 11 -2.67 4.50 4.14
CA PHE A 11 -2.00 3.50 3.31
C PHE A 11 -0.59 3.99 2.97
N THR A 12 0.34 3.05 2.86
CA THR A 12 1.71 3.31 2.43
C THR A 12 1.94 2.56 1.12
N VAL A 13 2.28 3.29 0.05
CA VAL A 13 2.62 2.73 -1.27
C VAL A 13 3.99 3.26 -1.65
N ILE A 14 4.92 2.36 -1.97
CA ILE A 14 6.32 2.69 -2.26
C ILE A 14 6.71 2.00 -3.57
N LYS A 15 7.35 2.73 -4.49
CA LYS A 15 7.91 2.11 -5.70
C LYS A 15 9.14 1.29 -5.31
N ASN A 16 9.24 0.08 -5.85
CA ASN A 16 10.41 -0.79 -5.57
C ASN A 16 11.74 -0.17 -6.01
N GLU A 17 11.72 0.72 -7.01
CA GLU A 17 12.91 1.47 -7.44
C GLU A 17 13.46 2.38 -6.34
N ASP A 18 12.59 2.97 -5.51
CA ASP A 18 13.03 3.81 -4.39
C ASP A 18 13.63 2.95 -3.28
N ILE A 19 13.08 1.76 -3.05
CA ILE A 19 13.63 0.76 -2.10
C ILE A 19 15.03 0.32 -2.55
N ALA A 20 15.22 0.08 -3.84
CA ALA A 20 16.52 -0.34 -4.40
C ALA A 20 17.62 0.72 -4.26
N ARG A 21 17.26 1.98 -4.02
CA ARG A 21 18.20 3.11 -3.81
C ARG A 21 18.56 3.32 -2.34
N LEU A 22 17.95 2.58 -1.42
CA LEU A 22 18.26 2.68 0.01
C LEU A 22 19.67 2.18 0.32
N ALA A 23 20.21 2.61 1.46
CA ALA A 23 21.48 2.08 1.94
C ALA A 23 21.36 0.56 2.21
N PRO A 24 22.48 -0.19 2.14
CA PRO A 24 22.48 -1.63 2.41
C PRO A 24 21.82 -1.98 3.75
N GLY A 25 21.06 -3.07 3.77
CA GLY A 25 20.35 -3.56 4.95
C GLY A 25 18.93 -2.99 5.16
N TYR A 26 18.60 -1.82 4.63
CA TYR A 26 17.23 -1.27 4.76
C TYR A 26 16.20 -2.08 3.99
N ALA A 27 16.55 -2.61 2.81
CA ALA A 27 15.68 -3.50 2.05
C ALA A 27 15.37 -4.80 2.82
N ASP A 28 16.36 -5.35 3.53
CA ASP A 28 16.18 -6.56 4.35
C ASP A 28 15.30 -6.28 5.57
N LEU A 29 15.47 -5.13 6.23
CA LEU A 29 14.59 -4.69 7.32
C LEU A 29 13.15 -4.51 6.84
N LEU A 30 12.96 -3.94 5.65
CA LEU A 30 11.63 -3.81 5.06
C LEU A 30 11.01 -5.19 4.78
N ASN A 31 11.76 -6.13 4.20
CA ASN A 31 11.29 -7.50 3.96
C ASN A 31 10.91 -8.22 5.25
N LEU A 32 11.65 -8.00 6.34
CA LEU A 32 11.32 -8.55 7.66
C LEU A 32 9.98 -7.99 8.17
N ILE A 33 9.76 -6.68 8.08
CA ILE A 33 8.51 -6.02 8.48
C ILE A 33 7.33 -6.56 7.65
N LEU A 34 7.49 -6.63 6.32
CA LEU A 34 6.45 -7.14 5.42
C LEU A 34 6.11 -8.61 5.73
N SER A 35 7.10 -9.43 6.05
CA SER A 35 6.91 -10.82 6.45
C SER A 35 6.11 -10.96 7.74
N GLN A 36 6.40 -10.13 8.75
CA GLN A 36 5.63 -10.12 10.00
C GLN A 36 4.18 -9.73 9.78
N ILE A 37 3.93 -8.71 8.94
CA ILE A 37 2.57 -8.30 8.57
C ILE A 37 1.85 -9.43 7.84
N ALA A 38 2.51 -10.11 6.91
CA ALA A 38 1.92 -11.24 6.17
C ALA A 38 1.52 -12.38 7.12
N LEU A 39 2.36 -12.73 8.08
CA LEU A 39 2.07 -13.76 9.09
C LEU A 39 0.88 -13.37 9.98
N ASP A 40 0.81 -12.12 10.45
CA ASP A 40 -0.35 -11.63 11.23
C ASP A 40 -1.64 -11.67 10.40
N ARG A 41 -1.59 -11.29 9.12
CA ARG A 41 -2.74 -11.36 8.21
C ARG A 41 -3.21 -12.79 8.03
N MET A 42 -2.29 -13.73 7.82
CA MET A 42 -2.57 -15.16 7.72
C MET A 42 -3.27 -15.67 8.99
N ALA A 43 -2.75 -15.31 10.17
CA ALA A 43 -3.35 -15.69 11.46
C ALA A 43 -4.78 -15.16 11.64
N ARG A 44 -5.12 -14.04 11.00
CA ARG A 44 -6.47 -13.46 10.97
C ARG A 44 -7.33 -13.94 9.79
N GLY A 45 -6.89 -14.96 9.05
CA GLY A 45 -7.62 -15.51 7.90
C GLY A 45 -7.70 -14.56 6.70
N LYS A 46 -6.77 -13.61 6.59
CA LYS A 46 -6.71 -12.64 5.48
C LYS A 46 -5.61 -13.04 4.48
N ASP A 47 -5.79 -12.61 3.23
CA ASP A 47 -4.76 -12.72 2.19
C ASP A 47 -3.45 -12.07 2.64
N THR A 48 -2.33 -12.79 2.55
CA THR A 48 -0.99 -12.35 2.94
C THR A 48 -0.40 -11.32 1.98
N ALA A 49 -0.85 -11.30 0.73
CA ALA A 49 -0.35 -10.41 -0.32
C ALA A 49 -1.53 -9.81 -1.11
N PRO A 50 -2.32 -8.91 -0.48
CA PRO A 50 -3.49 -8.35 -1.13
C PRO A 50 -3.11 -7.63 -2.42
N ILE A 51 -3.79 -7.98 -3.49
CA ILE A 51 -3.62 -7.33 -4.79
C ILE A 51 -4.38 -6.00 -4.74
N HIS A 52 -3.66 -4.90 -4.92
CA HIS A 52 -4.21 -3.55 -4.99
C HIS A 52 -4.09 -3.00 -6.40
N LEU A 53 -5.14 -2.34 -6.87
CA LEU A 53 -5.04 -1.47 -8.05
C LEU A 53 -4.43 -0.13 -7.59
N VAL A 54 -3.22 0.15 -8.04
CA VAL A 54 -2.52 1.42 -7.81
C VAL A 54 -2.48 2.18 -9.11
N ILE A 55 -2.94 3.42 -9.09
CA ILE A 55 -2.97 4.29 -10.27
C ILE A 55 -2.13 5.51 -9.96
N ASN A 56 -1.18 5.81 -10.85
CA ASN A 56 -0.45 7.06 -10.78
C ASN A 56 -1.34 8.18 -11.33
N GLU A 57 -1.49 9.27 -10.59
CA GLU A 57 -2.36 10.39 -10.98
C GLU A 57 -1.86 11.15 -12.21
N ASP A 58 -0.58 11.04 -12.54
CA ASP A 58 0.02 11.65 -13.73
C ASP A 58 -0.37 10.94 -15.04
N GLU A 59 -1.00 9.76 -14.95
CA GLU A 59 -1.39 8.98 -16.13
C GLU A 59 -2.62 9.58 -16.80
N PHE A 60 -2.65 9.56 -18.14
CA PHE A 60 -3.72 10.20 -18.93
C PHE A 60 -5.14 9.69 -18.59
N TYR A 61 -5.25 8.46 -18.07
CA TYR A 61 -6.50 7.80 -17.69
C TYR A 61 -6.87 8.02 -16.21
N ALA A 62 -6.01 8.65 -15.40
CA ALA A 62 -6.24 8.79 -13.96
C ALA A 62 -7.54 9.55 -13.64
N GLY A 63 -7.86 10.58 -14.43
CA GLY A 63 -9.11 11.33 -14.30
C GLY A 63 -10.36 10.46 -14.47
N GLU A 64 -10.36 9.52 -15.41
CA GLU A 64 -11.49 8.60 -15.61
C GLU A 64 -11.69 7.68 -14.41
N VAL A 65 -10.59 7.19 -13.82
CA VAL A 65 -10.68 6.33 -12.64
C VAL A 65 -11.17 7.12 -11.42
N ILE A 66 -10.68 8.34 -11.22
CA ILE A 66 -11.18 9.21 -10.14
C ILE A 66 -12.69 9.40 -10.26
N GLU A 67 -13.21 9.65 -11.46
CA GLU A 67 -14.65 9.80 -11.67
C GLU A 67 -15.44 8.50 -11.41
N ILE A 68 -14.90 7.33 -11.78
CA ILE A 68 -15.48 6.03 -11.41
C ILE A 68 -15.54 5.89 -9.88
N LEU A 69 -14.45 6.23 -9.17
CA LEU A 69 -14.39 6.09 -7.72
C LEU A 69 -15.36 7.05 -7.01
N LYS A 70 -15.47 8.32 -7.47
CA LYS A 70 -16.44 9.29 -6.96
C LYS A 70 -17.88 8.80 -7.10
N ARG A 71 -18.25 8.28 -8.28
CA ARG A 71 -19.61 7.75 -8.54
C ARG A 71 -20.00 6.60 -7.60
N ASN A 72 -19.03 5.87 -7.08
CA ASN A 72 -19.24 4.76 -6.15
C ASN A 72 -19.02 5.14 -4.67
N GLY A 73 -18.80 6.42 -4.36
CA GLY A 73 -18.56 6.87 -2.99
C GLY A 73 -17.23 6.40 -2.40
N HIS A 74 -16.25 6.10 -3.25
CA HIS A 74 -14.90 5.65 -2.86
C HIS A 74 -13.84 6.76 -2.97
N TRP A 75 -14.22 7.94 -3.45
CA TRP A 75 -13.36 9.11 -3.58
C TRP A 75 -14.17 10.40 -3.38
N GLY A 76 -13.65 11.35 -2.60
CA GLY A 76 -14.35 12.56 -2.18
C GLY A 76 -14.13 12.90 -0.72
#